data_AF-A0A536TGH9-F1
#
_entry.id   AF-A0A536TGH9-F1
#
_cell.length_a   1.000
_cell.length_b   1.000
_cell.length_c   1.000
_cell.angle_alpha   90.00
_cell.angle_beta   90.00
_cell.angle_gamma   90.00
#
_symmetry.space_group_name_H-M   'P 1'
#
loop_
_entity.id
_entity.type
_entity.pdbx_description
1 polymer ?
#
loop_
_entity_poly.entity_id
_entity_poly.type
_entity_poly.pdbx_seq_one_letter_code
_entity_poly.pdbx_strand_id
1 'polypeptide(L)'
;TPTGYGTPLAEGKETRRIDGRDYVLEYPIHADFALIRALRGDRWGNLVYRKTARNFGPIMAAAAKCTIAQVREIVNLGDLDPENVVTPGIFVQRVVEIAAAARLMAPPGAAA
;
A
#
# COMPACT_ATOMS: atom_id res chain seq x y z
N THR A 1 20.25 7.12 -0.28
CA THR A 1 19.45 8.37 -0.22
C THR A 1 20.21 9.44 0.55
N PRO A 2 20.13 10.74 0.20
CA PRO A 2 20.74 11.79 1.01
C PRO A 2 19.96 12.03 2.32
N THR A 3 18.70 11.59 2.38
CA THR A 3 17.85 11.69 3.57
C THR A 3 18.46 10.92 4.73
N GLY A 4 18.56 11.57 5.90
CA GLY A 4 19.03 10.95 7.14
C GLY A 4 20.54 11.03 7.38
N TYR A 5 21.34 11.39 6.37
CA TYR A 5 22.78 11.60 6.57
C TYR A 5 23.04 12.70 7.61
N GLY A 6 24.02 12.49 8.50
CA GLY A 6 24.35 13.42 9.59
C GLY A 6 23.33 13.47 10.72
N THR A 7 22.39 12.53 10.77
CA THR A 7 21.39 12.40 11.83
C THR A 7 21.51 11.03 12.52
N PRO A 8 20.88 10.82 13.69
CA PRO A 8 20.86 9.51 14.35
C PRO A 8 20.29 8.38 13.47
N LEU A 9 19.47 8.70 12.45
CA LEU A 9 18.93 7.71 11.52
C LEU A 9 19.99 7.02 10.63
N ALA A 10 21.19 7.59 10.53
CA ALA A 10 22.31 7.04 9.77
C ALA A 10 23.26 6.18 10.62
N GLU A 11 23.08 6.14 11.94
CA GLU A 11 23.96 5.38 12.83
C GLU A 11 23.91 3.88 12.48
N GLY A 12 25.09 3.27 12.30
CA GLY A 12 25.22 1.86 11.94
C GLY A 12 24.87 1.52 10.49
N LYS A 13 24.48 2.49 9.65
CA LYS A 13 24.21 2.28 8.23
C LYS A 13 25.43 2.58 7.36
N GLU A 14 25.54 1.89 6.23
CA GLU A 14 26.57 2.20 5.24
C GLU A 14 26.32 3.61 4.68
N THR A 15 27.38 4.41 4.59
CA THR A 15 27.35 5.73 3.98
C THR A 15 28.40 5.83 2.89
N ARG A 16 28.09 6.62 1.85
CA ARG A 16 29.00 6.83 0.73
C ARG A 16 28.91 8.25 0.21
N ARG A 17 30.07 8.83 -0.11
CA ARG A 17 30.16 10.07 -0.86
C ARG A 17 30.18 9.79 -2.35
N ILE A 18 29.22 10.36 -3.07
CA ILE A 18 29.03 10.19 -4.53
C ILE A 18 28.90 11.59 -5.12
N ASP A 19 29.76 11.92 -6.08
CA ASP A 19 29.79 13.24 -6.76
C ASP A 19 29.75 14.43 -5.80
N GLY A 20 30.51 14.31 -4.70
CA GLY A 20 30.64 15.39 -3.72
C GLY A 20 29.52 15.46 -2.67
N ARG A 21 28.48 14.62 -2.75
CA ARG A 21 27.36 14.57 -1.80
C ARG A 21 27.34 13.26 -1.01
N ASP A 22 26.96 13.34 0.27
CA ASP A 22 26.89 12.19 1.16
C ASP A 22 25.51 11.52 1.14
N TYR A 23 25.50 10.19 1.19
CA TYR A 23 24.31 9.35 1.11
C TYR A 23 24.36 8.23 2.15
N VAL A 24 23.19 7.79 2.59
CA VAL A 24 22.95 6.60 3.41
C VAL A 24 22.39 5.48 2.53
N LEU A 25 22.89 4.26 2.68
CA LEU A 25 22.33 3.05 2.06
C LEU A 25 21.07 2.62 2.83
N GLU A 26 19.98 2.44 2.10
CA GLU A 26 18.72 1.88 2.62
C GLU A 26 18.37 0.66 1.77
N TYR A 27 18.08 -0.46 2.42
CA TYR A 27 17.69 -1.69 1.74
C TYR A 27 16.19 -1.70 1.42
N PRO A 28 15.75 -2.43 0.37
CA PRO A 28 14.34 -2.64 0.10
C PRO A 28 13.62 -3.29 1.28
N ILE A 29 12.37 -2.88 1.50
CA ILE A 29 11.49 -3.49 2.51
C ILE A 29 10.60 -4.51 1.81
N HIS A 30 10.54 -5.73 2.36
CA HIS A 30 9.69 -6.81 1.89
C HIS A 30 8.72 -7.24 2.99
N ALA A 31 7.57 -7.77 2.59
CA ALA A 31 6.57 -8.30 3.51
C ALA A 31 6.03 -9.64 3.02
N ASP A 32 5.60 -10.50 3.95
CA ASP A 32 4.83 -11.69 3.60
C ASP A 32 3.41 -11.30 3.15
N PHE A 33 2.82 -10.30 3.81
CA PHE A 33 1.47 -9.82 3.53
C PHE A 33 1.39 -8.30 3.40
N ALA A 34 0.62 -7.81 2.43
CA ALA A 34 0.18 -6.42 2.35
C ALA A 34 -1.34 -6.35 2.54
N LEU A 35 -1.78 -5.66 3.59
CA LEU A 35 -3.18 -5.37 3.84
C LEU A 35 -3.46 -3.95 3.37
N ILE A 36 -4.15 -3.79 2.26
CA ILE A 36 -4.35 -2.48 1.62
C ILE A 36 -5.83 -2.17 1.44
N ARG A 37 -6.14 -0.88 1.31
CA ARG A 37 -7.50 -0.40 1.05
C ARG A 37 -7.55 0.35 -0.28
N ALA A 38 -8.51 0.00 -1.12
CA ALA A 38 -8.82 0.67 -2.37
C ALA A 38 -10.29 1.10 -2.40
N LEU A 39 -10.65 1.92 -3.41
CA LEU A 39 -12.02 2.37 -3.60
C LEU A 39 -12.85 1.28 -4.27
N ARG A 40 -12.46 0.89 -5.49
CA ARG A 40 -13.08 -0.17 -6.30
C ARG A 40 -11.99 -1.13 -6.74
N GLY A 41 -12.38 -2.38 -6.97
CA GLY A 41 -11.52 -3.35 -7.64
C GLY A 41 -12.33 -4.31 -8.50
N ASP A 42 -11.68 -5.02 -9.40
CA ASP A 42 -12.32 -6.08 -10.19
C ASP A 42 -11.86 -7.48 -9.74
N ARG A 43 -12.45 -8.53 -10.32
CA ARG A 43 -12.12 -9.91 -10.00
C ARG A 43 -10.69 -10.33 -10.38
N TRP A 44 -9.99 -9.55 -11.21
CA TRP A 44 -8.58 -9.78 -11.57
C TRP A 44 -7.62 -9.07 -10.62
N GLY A 45 -8.13 -8.25 -9.69
CA GLY A 45 -7.33 -7.54 -8.72
C GLY A 45 -6.92 -6.15 -9.16
N ASN A 46 -7.41 -5.62 -10.28
CA ASN A 46 -7.12 -4.24 -10.65
C ASN A 46 -7.79 -3.29 -9.65
N LEU A 47 -7.05 -2.31 -9.12
CA LEU A 47 -7.55 -1.40 -8.09
C LEU A 47 -7.46 0.07 -8.51
N VAL A 48 -8.50 0.81 -8.15
CA VAL A 48 -8.54 2.27 -8.20
C VAL A 48 -8.71 2.86 -6.81
N TYR A 49 -8.15 4.04 -6.56
CA TYR A 49 -8.10 4.67 -5.24
C TYR A 49 -8.78 6.03 -5.24
N ARG A 50 -9.26 6.46 -4.07
CA ARG A 50 -9.87 7.78 -3.91
C ARG A 50 -8.89 8.78 -3.31
N LYS A 51 -8.36 9.70 -4.13
CA LYS A 51 -7.53 10.83 -3.68
C LYS A 51 -6.35 10.34 -2.83
N THR A 52 -6.16 10.91 -1.64
CA THR A 52 -5.05 10.63 -0.72
C THR A 52 -5.10 9.23 -0.09
N ALA A 53 -6.22 8.51 -0.18
CA ALA A 53 -6.32 7.12 0.27
C ALA A 53 -5.43 6.15 -0.53
N ARG A 54 -4.82 6.62 -1.63
CA ARG A 54 -3.83 5.88 -2.43
C ARG A 54 -2.53 5.61 -1.67
N ASN A 55 -2.03 6.59 -0.91
CA ASN A 55 -0.76 6.60 -0.17
C ASN A 55 0.22 5.43 -0.43
N PHE A 56 0.33 4.46 0.49
CA PHE A 56 1.26 3.34 0.46
C PHE A 56 0.67 2.06 -0.15
N GLY A 57 -0.63 2.04 -0.47
CA GLY A 57 -1.31 0.85 -0.98
C GLY A 57 -0.60 0.21 -2.18
N PRO A 58 -0.38 0.95 -3.29
CA PRO A 58 0.26 0.40 -4.48
C PRO A 58 1.69 -0.08 -4.26
N ILE A 59 2.51 0.68 -3.51
CA ILE A 59 3.92 0.31 -3.29
C ILE A 59 4.04 -0.92 -2.39
N MET A 60 3.19 -1.04 -1.36
CA MET A 60 3.16 -2.24 -0.52
C MET A 60 2.61 -3.45 -1.25
N ALA A 61 1.68 -3.27 -2.20
CA ALA A 61 1.17 -4.35 -3.03
C ALA A 61 2.28 -5.03 -3.85
N ALA A 62 3.21 -4.23 -4.38
CA ALA A 62 4.36 -4.74 -5.13
C ALA A 62 5.49 -5.30 -4.23
N ALA A 63 5.57 -4.86 -2.98
CA ALA A 63 6.61 -5.26 -2.04
C ALA A 63 6.30 -6.55 -1.25
N ALA A 64 5.06 -7.05 -1.32
CA ALA A 64 4.61 -8.20 -0.55
C ALA A 64 4.46 -9.47 -1.39
N LYS A 65 4.66 -10.64 -0.76
CA LYS A 65 4.38 -11.95 -1.38
C LYS A 65 2.88 -12.15 -1.61
N CYS A 66 2.05 -11.60 -0.72
CA CYS A 66 0.60 -11.73 -0.78
C CYS A 66 -0.13 -10.44 -0.37
N THR A 67 -0.76 -9.79 -1.32
CA THR A 67 -1.62 -8.62 -1.14
C THR A 67 -3.08 -9.02 -1.01
N ILE A 68 -3.72 -8.49 0.03
CA ILE A 68 -5.15 -8.60 0.29
C ILE A 68 -5.70 -7.18 0.27
N ALA A 69 -6.51 -6.88 -0.75
CA ALA A 69 -7.11 -5.58 -0.97
C ALA A 69 -8.54 -5.55 -0.48
N GLN A 70 -8.80 -4.74 0.55
CA GLN A 70 -10.14 -4.34 0.93
C GLN A 70 -10.65 -3.28 -0.05
N VAL A 71 -11.81 -3.50 -0.66
CA VAL A 71 -12.49 -2.53 -1.55
C VAL A 71 -13.87 -2.18 -1.02
N ARG A 72 -14.41 -1.02 -1.42
CA ARG A 72 -15.81 -0.67 -1.11
C ARG A 72 -16.80 -1.36 -2.04
N GLU A 73 -16.38 -1.68 -3.25
CA GLU A 73 -17.21 -2.26 -4.30
C GLU A 73 -16.31 -3.09 -5.21
N ILE A 74 -16.71 -4.34 -5.50
CA ILE A 74 -16.16 -5.13 -6.59
C ILE A 74 -17.00 -4.87 -7.85
N VAL A 75 -16.34 -4.50 -8.95
CA VAL A 75 -16.98 -4.16 -10.22
C VAL A 75 -16.75 -5.26 -11.26
N ASN A 76 -17.50 -5.25 -12.38
CA ASN A 76 -17.29 -6.23 -13.43
C ASN A 76 -15.98 -5.94 -14.19
N LEU A 77 -15.48 -6.96 -14.89
CA LEU A 77 -14.36 -6.77 -15.80
C LEU A 77 -14.73 -5.80 -16.91
N GLY A 78 -13.85 -4.84 -17.17
CA GLY A 78 -14.07 -3.78 -18.16
C GLY A 78 -14.76 -2.53 -17.60
N ASP A 79 -15.32 -2.57 -16.38
CA ASP A 79 -15.95 -1.40 -15.74
C ASP A 79 -14.91 -0.42 -15.17
N LEU A 80 -13.67 -0.89 -14.96
CA LEU A 80 -12.54 -0.03 -14.64
C LEU A 80 -11.90 0.46 -15.93
N ASP A 81 -11.86 1.77 -16.10
CA ASP A 81 -11.06 2.41 -17.15
C ASP A 81 -9.58 2.01 -16.97
N PRO A 82 -8.96 1.35 -17.96
CA PRO A 82 -7.57 0.91 -17.89
C PRO A 82 -6.59 2.04 -17.53
N GLU A 83 -6.83 3.26 -18.00
CA GLU A 83 -5.96 4.42 -17.74
C GLU A 83 -6.06 4.91 -16.28
N ASN A 84 -7.08 4.48 -15.56
CA ASN A 84 -7.30 4.83 -14.16
C ASN A 84 -6.86 3.74 -13.17
N VAL A 85 -6.46 2.55 -13.66
CA VAL A 85 -5.94 1.46 -12.81
C VAL A 85 -4.60 1.87 -12.22
N VAL A 86 -4.54 1.97 -10.89
CA VAL A 86 -3.32 2.37 -10.17
C VAL A 86 -2.51 1.17 -9.74
N THR A 87 -3.17 0.14 -9.22
CA THR A 87 -2.52 -1.12 -8.85
C THR A 87 -3.01 -2.18 -9.81
N PRO A 88 -2.17 -2.61 -10.77
CA PRO A 88 -2.48 -3.71 -11.67
C PRO A 88 -2.73 -5.00 -10.89
N GLY A 89 -3.67 -5.82 -11.36
CA GLY A 89 -4.09 -7.04 -10.68
C GLY A 89 -2.98 -8.08 -10.44
N ILE A 90 -1.88 -8.02 -11.18
CA ILE A 90 -0.71 -8.89 -10.96
C ILE A 90 -0.11 -8.76 -9.54
N PHE A 91 -0.30 -7.61 -8.89
CA PHE A 91 0.19 -7.37 -7.53
C PHE A 91 -0.84 -7.71 -6.44
N VAL A 92 -2.02 -8.22 -6.80
CA VAL A 92 -3.16 -8.40 -5.90
C VAL A 92 -3.69 -9.82 -5.95
N GLN A 93 -3.48 -10.58 -4.88
CA GLN A 93 -3.87 -11.99 -4.82
C GLN A 93 -5.30 -12.20 -4.31
N ARG A 94 -5.82 -11.27 -3.49
CA ARG A 94 -7.17 -11.34 -2.93
C ARG A 94 -7.84 -9.98 -2.92
N VAL A 95 -9.08 -9.92 -3.37
CA VAL A 95 -9.95 -8.74 -3.26
C VAL A 95 -11.11 -9.10 -2.35
N VAL A 96 -11.35 -8.26 -1.34
CA VAL A 96 -12.43 -8.44 -0.36
C VAL A 96 -13.28 -7.19 -0.35
N GLU A 97 -14.54 -7.34 -0.75
CA GLU A 97 -15.51 -6.26 -0.61
C GLU A 97 -15.98 -6.16 0.84
N ILE A 98 -15.98 -4.94 1.39
CA ILE A 98 -16.51 -4.70 2.73
C ILE A 98 -17.58 -3.61 2.67
N ALA A 99 -18.80 -3.98 3.06
CA ALA A 99 -19.93 -3.07 3.15
C ALA A 99 -19.66 -1.91 4.12
N ALA A 100 -20.21 -0.73 3.82
CA ALA A 100 -19.99 0.50 4.58
C ALA A 100 -20.35 0.39 6.09
N ALA A 101 -21.17 -0.60 6.47
CA ALA A 101 -21.61 -0.85 7.84
C ALA A 101 -20.58 -1.59 8.72
N ALA A 102 -19.50 -2.16 8.16
CA ALA A 102 -18.46 -2.83 8.94
C ALA A 102 -17.49 -1.83 9.61
N ARG A 103 -18.01 -0.72 10.13
CA ARG A 103 -17.33 0.07 11.15
C ARG A 103 -17.35 -0.83 12.37
N LEU A 104 -16.19 -1.33 12.81
CA LEU A 104 -16.05 -2.17 14.00
C LEU A 104 -17.01 -1.65 15.07
N MET A 105 -18.05 -2.44 15.36
CA MET A 105 -18.90 -2.17 16.51
C MET A 105 -17.94 -2.13 17.69
N ALA A 106 -17.75 -0.96 18.29
CA ALA A 106 -17.09 -0.90 19.59
C ALA A 106 -17.85 -1.87 20.51
N PRO A 107 -17.16 -2.67 21.35
CA PRO A 107 -17.87 -3.51 22.31
C PRO A 107 -18.80 -2.62 23.14
N PRO A 108 -20.06 -3.01 23.36
CA PRO A 108 -20.96 -2.24 24.22
C PRO A 108 -20.35 -2.21 25.62
N GLY A 109 -19.86 -1.04 26.06
CA GLY A 109 -19.32 -0.85 27.42
C GLY A 109 -18.08 0.05 27.57
N ALA A 110 -17.42 0.51 26.50
CA ALA A 110 -16.22 1.36 26.62
C ALA A 110 -16.50 2.87 26.73
N ALA A 111 -17.61 3.24 27.35
CA ALA A 111 -17.90 4.61 27.77
C ALA A 111 -18.60 4.58 29.14
N ALA A 112 -17.79 4.43 30.18
CA ALA A 112 -18.06 4.82 31.55
C ALA A 112 -16.72 5.12 32.23
#